data_AF-A0A1T0C8S8-F1
#
_entry.id   AF-A0A1T0C8S8-F1
#
_cell.length_a   1.000
_cell.length_b   1.000
_cell.length_c   1.000
_cell.angle_alpha   90.00
_cell.angle_beta   90.00
_cell.angle_gamma   90.00
#
_symmetry.space_group_name_H-M   'P 1'
#
loop_
_entity.id
_entity.type
_entity.pdbx_description
1 polymer ?
#
loop_
_entity_poly.entity_id
_entity_poly.type
_entity_poly.pdbx_seq_one_letter_code
_entity_poly.pdbx_strand_id
1 'polypeptide(L)'
;MPEGSALSLPLRAEGRSRKSAFYYGAMSAIVEPIAVVLGAYAVMSMPQLLSYALSFAAGAMIYVVVEKLVPGAQEHKNTDITTGEFMDGFLIMMLLDTTLG
;
A
#
# COMPACT_ATOMS: atom_id res chain seq x y z
N MET A 1 -0.99 6.67 3.57
CA MET A 1 -2.35 6.51 3.01
C MET A 1 -2.92 5.23 3.58
N PRO A 2 -4.08 5.24 4.27
CA PRO A 2 -4.71 3.98 4.67
C PRO A 2 -5.19 3.27 3.40
N GLU A 3 -4.85 2.00 3.23
CA GLU A 3 -5.19 1.22 2.02
C GLU A 3 -6.71 1.15 1.79
N GLY A 4 -7.52 1.43 2.83
CA GLY A 4 -8.97 1.62 2.74
C GLY A 4 -9.41 2.70 1.74
N SER A 5 -8.65 3.79 1.55
CA SER A 5 -8.97 4.76 0.47
C SER A 5 -8.58 4.22 -0.90
N ALA A 6 -7.48 3.47 -0.99
CA ALA A 6 -6.98 2.85 -2.22
C ALA A 6 -7.88 1.70 -2.72
N LEU A 7 -8.64 1.03 -1.85
CA LEU A 7 -9.66 0.04 -2.22
C LEU A 7 -11.01 0.69 -2.56
N SER A 8 -11.40 1.77 -1.89
CA SER A 8 -12.70 2.42 -2.12
C SER A 8 -12.82 3.16 -3.46
N LEU A 9 -11.69 3.59 -4.03
CA LEU A 9 -11.60 4.27 -5.33
C LEU A 9 -11.81 3.32 -6.53
N PRO A 10 -11.15 2.15 -6.63
CA PRO A 10 -11.39 1.18 -7.69
C PRO A 10 -12.74 0.44 -7.54
N LEU A 11 -13.19 0.11 -6.32
CA LEU A 11 -14.54 -0.46 -6.10
C LEU A 11 -15.67 0.48 -6.54
N ARG A 12 -15.40 1.80 -6.54
CA ARG A 12 -16.30 2.82 -7.07
C ARG A 12 -16.21 2.94 -8.60
N ALA A 13 -15.05 2.64 -9.19
CA ALA A 13 -14.89 2.51 -10.64
C ALA A 13 -15.63 1.27 -11.19
N GLU A 14 -15.78 0.21 -10.39
CA GLU A 14 -16.60 -0.98 -10.69
C GLU A 14 -18.13 -0.79 -10.51
N GLY A 15 -18.61 0.42 -10.18
CA GLY A 15 -20.05 0.75 -10.20
C GLY A 15 -20.85 0.39 -8.94
N ARG A 16 -20.21 0.01 -7.82
CA ARG A 16 -20.90 -0.26 -6.54
C ARG A 16 -21.28 1.03 -5.79
N SER A 17 -22.40 1.00 -5.07
CA SER A 17 -22.96 2.18 -4.39
C SER A 17 -22.01 2.75 -3.32
N ARG A 18 -22.00 4.09 -3.19
CA ARG A 18 -21.11 4.90 -2.33
C ARG A 18 -20.99 4.40 -0.88
N LYS A 19 -22.05 3.79 -0.35
CA LYS A 19 -22.09 3.22 1.02
C LYS A 19 -21.43 1.85 1.12
N SER A 20 -21.57 1.01 0.09
CA SER A 20 -20.96 -0.33 0.08
C SER A 20 -19.44 -0.28 -0.07
N ALA A 21 -18.92 0.56 -0.97
CA ALA A 21 -17.48 0.76 -1.14
C ALA A 21 -16.82 1.33 0.13
N PHE A 22 -17.52 2.22 0.85
CA PHE A 22 -17.05 2.74 2.14
C PHE A 22 -17.07 1.67 3.24
N TYR A 23 -18.10 0.82 3.29
CA TYR A 23 -18.21 -0.23 4.31
C TYR A 23 -17.10 -1.29 4.14
N TYR A 24 -16.81 -1.73 2.92
CA TYR A 24 -15.71 -2.66 2.66
C TYR A 24 -14.34 -2.02 2.92
N GLY A 25 -14.15 -0.74 2.54
CA GLY A 25 -12.93 0.00 2.87
C GLY A 25 -12.70 0.15 4.38
N ALA A 26 -13.77 0.41 5.14
CA ALA A 26 -13.70 0.51 6.60
C ALA A 26 -13.44 -0.85 7.29
N MET A 27 -14.02 -1.93 6.77
CA MET A 27 -13.76 -3.29 7.29
C MET A 27 -12.30 -3.71 7.10
N SER A 28 -11.68 -3.39 5.94
CA SER A 28 -10.25 -3.65 5.72
C SER A 28 -9.37 -2.82 6.66
N ALA A 29 -9.74 -1.55 6.91
CA ALA A 29 -9.00 -0.66 7.80
C ALA A 29 -8.98 -1.12 9.27
N ILE A 30 -9.91 -1.99 9.70
CA ILE A 30 -9.93 -2.56 11.05
C ILE A 30 -8.96 -3.75 11.18
N VAL A 31 -8.68 -4.45 10.08
CA VAL A 31 -7.77 -5.61 10.09
C VAL A 31 -6.32 -5.16 10.31
N GLU A 32 -5.95 -3.97 9.82
CA GLU A 32 -4.62 -3.39 9.97
C GLU A 32 -4.18 -3.22 11.45
N PRO A 33 -4.92 -2.52 12.34
CA PRO A 33 -4.54 -2.37 13.75
C PRO A 33 -4.32 -3.70 14.47
N ILE A 34 -5.14 -4.71 14.18
CA ILE A 34 -5.07 -6.03 14.82
C ILE A 34 -3.78 -6.73 14.39
N ALA A 35 -3.49 -6.73 13.09
CA ALA A 35 -2.27 -7.30 12.55
C ALA A 35 -1.01 -6.57 13.04
N VAL A 36 -1.06 -5.23 13.16
CA VAL A 36 0.04 -4.42 13.68
C VAL A 36 0.35 -4.75 15.13
N VAL A 37 -0.66 -4.87 16.00
CA VAL A 37 -0.45 -5.20 17.42
C VAL A 37 0.14 -6.61 17.59
N LEU A 38 -0.38 -7.60 16.86
CA LEU A 38 0.14 -8.96 16.89
C LEU A 38 1.56 -9.04 16.32
N GLY A 39 1.83 -8.34 15.22
CA GLY A 39 3.15 -8.25 14.59
C GLY A 39 4.17 -7.57 15.53
N ALA A 40 3.80 -6.47 16.16
CA ALA A 40 4.64 -5.78 17.14
C ALA A 40 4.99 -6.68 18.32
N TYR A 41 4.01 -7.42 18.86
CA TYR A 41 4.24 -8.36 19.95
C TYR A 41 5.19 -9.51 19.56
N ALA A 42 5.02 -10.07 18.36
CA ALA A 42 5.89 -11.11 17.82
C ALA A 42 7.33 -10.60 17.62
N VAL A 43 7.49 -9.39 17.07
CA VAL A 43 8.79 -8.74 16.85
C VAL A 43 9.53 -8.48 18.15
N MET A 44 8.83 -7.99 19.19
CA MET A 44 9.43 -7.73 20.51
C MET A 44 9.97 -9.00 21.18
N SER A 45 9.37 -10.15 20.88
CA SER A 45 9.77 -11.44 21.46
C SER A 45 10.97 -12.08 20.74
N MET A 46 11.22 -11.74 19.47
CA MET A 46 12.25 -12.36 18.63
C MET A 46 12.92 -11.33 17.71
N PRO A 47 13.89 -10.54 18.21
CA PRO A 47 14.54 -9.50 17.41
C PRO A 47 15.33 -10.03 16.20
N GLN A 48 15.83 -11.28 16.26
CA GLN A 48 16.51 -11.90 15.13
C GLN A 48 15.56 -12.19 13.95
N LEU A 49 14.28 -12.44 14.25
CA LEU A 49 13.26 -12.70 13.24
C LEU A 49 12.80 -11.42 12.54
N LEU A 50 13.03 -10.25 13.15
CA LEU A 50 12.63 -8.95 12.63
C LEU A 50 13.21 -8.68 11.23
N SER A 51 14.52 -8.90 11.04
CA SER A 51 15.17 -8.65 9.74
C SER A 51 14.63 -9.57 8.63
N TYR A 52 14.29 -10.82 8.97
CA TYR A 52 13.67 -11.76 8.03
C TYR A 52 12.22 -11.36 7.73
N ALA A 53 11.47 -10.91 8.73
CA ALA A 53 10.10 -10.43 8.54
C ALA A 53 10.06 -9.14 7.71
N LEU A 54 10.98 -8.20 7.95
CA LEU A 54 11.14 -6.98 7.17
C LEU A 54 11.54 -7.27 5.73
N SER A 55 12.46 -8.21 5.49
CA SER A 55 12.84 -8.59 4.12
C SER A 55 11.67 -9.24 3.37
N PHE A 56 10.89 -10.07 4.06
CA PHE A 56 9.67 -10.65 3.50
C PHE A 56 8.62 -9.57 3.18
N ALA A 57 8.40 -8.62 4.09
CA ALA A 57 7.49 -7.50 3.87
C ALA A 57 7.93 -6.63 2.68
N ALA A 58 9.22 -6.31 2.60
CA ALA A 58 9.78 -5.56 1.46
C ALA A 58 9.56 -6.31 0.13
N GLY A 59 9.82 -7.62 0.11
CA GLY A 59 9.57 -8.46 -1.07
C GLY A 59 8.10 -8.49 -1.48
N ALA A 60 7.18 -8.63 -0.51
CA ALA A 60 5.74 -8.62 -0.77
C ALA A 60 5.28 -7.29 -1.38
N MET A 61 5.77 -6.16 -0.86
CA MET A 61 5.44 -4.84 -1.39
C MET A 61 5.98 -4.64 -2.82
N ILE A 62 7.20 -5.09 -3.11
CA ILE A 62 7.75 -5.03 -4.48
C ILE A 62 6.90 -5.86 -5.45
N TYR A 63 6.49 -7.08 -5.07
CA TYR A 63 5.62 -7.93 -5.90
C TYR A 63 4.28 -7.25 -6.20
N VAL A 64 3.60 -6.70 -5.19
CA VAL A 64 2.32 -6.00 -5.38
C VAL A 64 2.46 -4.78 -6.30
N VAL A 65 3.54 -4.00 -6.14
CA VAL A 65 3.80 -2.84 -6.99
C VAL A 65 3.96 -3.26 -8.44
N VAL A 66 4.83 -4.23 -8.70
CA VAL A 66 5.15 -4.67 -10.08
C VAL A 66 3.96 -5.36 -10.73
N GLU A 67 3.21 -6.17 -10.00
CA GLU A 67 2.19 -7.03 -10.60
C GLU A 67 0.79 -6.40 -10.62
N LYS A 68 0.49 -5.46 -9.72
CA LYS A 68 -0.83 -4.82 -9.62
C LYS A 68 -0.79 -3.33 -9.92
N LEU A 69 0.14 -2.58 -9.32
CA LEU A 69 0.15 -1.11 -9.43
C LEU A 69 0.68 -0.64 -10.79
N VAL A 70 1.82 -1.15 -11.25
CA VAL A 70 2.42 -0.75 -12.54
C VAL A 70 1.47 -1.07 -13.71
N PRO A 71 0.90 -2.28 -13.84
CA PRO A 71 -0.01 -2.59 -14.94
C PRO A 71 -1.31 -1.78 -14.88
N GLY A 72 -1.87 -1.60 -13.67
CA GLY A 72 -3.09 -0.81 -13.49
C GLY A 72 -2.91 0.67 -13.81
N ALA A 73 -1.73 1.23 -13.51
CA ALA A 73 -1.41 2.62 -13.82
C ALA A 73 -1.19 2.83 -15.34
N GLN A 74 -0.72 1.80 -16.05
CA GLN A 74 -0.50 1.78 -17.50
C GLN A 74 -1.75 1.44 -18.31
N GLU A 75 -2.85 1.05 -17.65
CA GLU A 75 -4.11 0.70 -18.31
C GLU A 75 -4.78 1.92 -18.97
N HIS A 76 -4.46 3.13 -18.50
CA HIS A 76 -4.89 4.38 -19.12
C HIS A 76 -3.86 4.80 -20.18
N LYS A 77 -4.31 5.21 -21.37
CA LYS A 77 -3.50 5.52 -22.58
C LYS A 77 -2.42 6.62 -22.42
N ASN A 78 -2.14 7.11 -21.21
CA ASN A 78 -1.23 8.21 -20.90
C ASN A 78 0.01 7.74 -20.11
N THR A 79 0.67 6.69 -20.63
CA THR A 79 1.86 6.04 -20.06
C THR A 79 2.96 7.01 -19.62
N ASP A 80 3.24 8.05 -20.41
CA ASP A 80 4.29 9.04 -20.09
C ASP A 80 3.96 9.87 -18.84
N ILE A 81 2.69 10.28 -18.69
CA ILE A 81 2.26 11.07 -17.54
C ILE A 81 2.24 10.20 -16.27
N THR A 82 1.73 8.97 -16.37
CA THR A 82 1.74 8.01 -15.26
C THR A 82 3.15 7.74 -14.76
N THR A 83 4.12 7.61 -15.67
CA THR A 83 5.51 7.35 -15.29
C THR A 83 6.14 8.58 -14.63
N GLY A 84 5.82 9.78 -15.11
CA GLY A 84 6.22 11.04 -14.45
C GLY A 84 5.68 11.16 -13.02
N GLU A 85 4.39 10.90 -12.81
CA GLU A 85 3.77 10.94 -11.47
C GLU A 85 4.36 9.89 -10.52
N PHE A 86 4.73 8.70 -11.03
CA PHE A 86 5.43 7.69 -10.24
C PHE A 86 6.82 8.16 -9.80
N MET A 87 7.58 8.79 -10.70
CA MET A 87 8.91 9.33 -10.39
C MET A 87 8.83 10.47 -9.36
N ASP A 88 7.85 11.38 -9.49
CA ASP A 88 7.62 12.45 -8.53
C ASP A 88 7.22 11.90 -7.15
N GLY A 89 6.33 10.91 -7.10
CA GLY A 89 5.95 10.24 -5.85
C GLY A 89 7.15 9.55 -5.17
N PHE A 90 8.01 8.90 -5.95
CA PHE A 90 9.24 8.30 -5.46
C PHE A 90 10.23 9.35 -4.92
N LEU A 91 10.39 10.49 -5.62
CA LEU A 91 11.22 11.60 -5.16
C LEU A 91 10.72 12.19 -3.84
N ILE A 92 9.41 12.40 -3.70
CA ILE A 92 8.80 12.88 -2.45
C ILE A 92 9.07 11.87 -1.32
N MET A 93 8.90 10.57 -1.57
CA MET A 93 9.20 9.53 -0.58
C MET A 93 10.67 9.54 -0.15
N MET A 94 11.61 9.61 -1.10
CA MET A 94 13.06 9.74 -0.83
C MET A 94 13.40 10.99 -0.02
N LEU A 95 12.77 12.13 -0.34
CA LEU A 95 12.94 13.36 0.42
C LEU A 95 12.41 13.23 1.85
N LEU A 96 11.23 12.64 2.03
CA LEU A 96 10.66 12.40 3.35
C LEU A 96 11.51 11.43 4.16
N ASP A 97 11.99 10.34 3.58
CA ASP A 97 12.88 9.39 4.25
C ASP A 97 14.22 10.03 4.64
N THR A 98 14.81 10.86 3.78
CA THR A 98 16.08 11.56 4.08
C THR A 98 15.91 12.67 5.12
N THR A 99 14.73 13.30 5.21
CA THR A 99 14.48 14.44 6.12
C THR A 99 13.89 14.03 7.46
N LEU A 100 13.14 12.93 7.52
CA LEU A 100 12.56 12.34 8.74
C LEU A 100 13.39 11.19 9.30
N GLY A 101 14.33 10.65 8.50
CA GLY A 101 15.26 9.58 8.87
C GLY A 101 16.40 10.02 9.77
#